data_AF-A0A9D9V8L2-F1
#
_entry.id   AF-A0A9D9V8L2-F1
#
_cell.length_a   1.000
_cell.length_b   1.000
_cell.length_c   1.000
_cell.angle_alpha   90.00
_cell.angle_beta   90.00
_cell.angle_gamma   90.00
#
_symmetry.space_group_name_H-M   'P 1'
#
loop_
_entity.id
_entity.type
_entity.pdbx_description
1 polymer ?
#
loop_
_entity_poly.entity_id
_entity_poly.type
_entity_poly.pdbx_seq_one_letter_code
_entity_poly.pdbx_strand_id
1 'polypeptide(L)'
;MSQQRDGYEKYSETWKNLQEPMQDFVRLNTETLKNFQAMKPEDLGKITRPDELMEKQMQWALANGERAIAYMQESLKIIEKTMHSFAEECKANTKKQ
;
A
#
# COMPACT_ATOMS: atom_id res chain seq x y z
N MET A 1 -0.44 36.55 18.94
CA MET A 1 -1.57 35.59 19.05
C MET A 1 -2.04 35.06 17.68
N SER A 2 -1.82 35.76 16.56
CA SER A 2 -2.20 35.28 15.21
C SER A 2 -1.32 34.16 14.65
N GLN A 3 0.02 34.23 14.83
CA GLN A 3 0.95 33.25 14.23
C GLN A 3 0.79 31.79 14.71
N GLN A 4 0.30 31.57 15.94
CA GLN A 4 0.06 30.21 16.46
C GLN A 4 -1.18 29.55 15.84
N ARG A 5 -2.15 30.35 15.39
CA ARG A 5 -3.39 29.86 14.76
C ARG A 5 -3.13 29.34 13.34
N ASP A 6 -2.38 30.10 12.55
CA ASP A 6 -2.04 29.73 11.16
C ASP A 6 -1.22 28.43 11.09
N GLY A 7 -0.30 28.22 12.05
CA GLY A 7 0.46 26.97 12.13
C GLY A 7 -0.40 25.76 12.46
N TYR A 8 -1.38 25.91 13.35
CA TYR A 8 -2.30 24.84 13.74
C TYR A 8 -3.27 24.49 12.60
N GLU A 9 -3.81 25.49 11.90
CA GLU A 9 -4.71 25.27 10.76
C GLU A 9 -4.01 24.54 9.61
N LYS A 10 -2.78 24.96 9.25
CA LYS A 10 -1.97 24.32 8.21
C LYS A 10 -1.58 22.87 8.55
N TYR A 11 -1.29 22.60 9.82
CA TYR A 11 -1.01 21.25 10.31
C TYR A 11 -2.27 20.37 10.26
N SER A 12 -3.42 20.91 10.65
CA SER A 12 -4.72 20.25 10.57
C SER A 12 -5.12 19.90 9.13
N GLU A 13 -4.91 20.80 8.17
CA GLU A 13 -5.18 20.52 6.75
C GLU A 13 -4.26 19.44 6.20
N THR A 14 -2.96 19.53 6.47
CA THR A 14 -1.99 18.51 6.05
C THR A 14 -2.33 17.13 6.62
N TRP A 15 -2.76 17.09 7.89
CA TRP A 15 -3.19 15.85 8.54
C TRP A 15 -4.46 15.27 7.89
N LYS A 16 -5.45 16.10 7.58
CA LYS A 16 -6.68 15.66 6.88
C LYS A 16 -6.37 15.05 5.52
N ASN A 17 -5.42 15.63 4.78
CA ASN A 17 -5.04 15.16 3.44
C ASN A 17 -4.22 13.87 3.46
N LEU A 18 -3.58 13.54 4.60
CA LEU A 18 -2.83 12.31 4.81
C LEU A 18 -3.65 11.19 5.48
N GLN A 19 -4.77 11.53 6.12
CA GLN A 19 -5.59 10.55 6.83
C GLN A 19 -6.15 9.47 5.88
N GLU A 20 -6.71 9.89 4.74
CA GLU A 20 -7.27 8.98 3.74
C GLU A 20 -6.23 8.02 3.15
N PRO A 21 -5.07 8.48 2.61
CA PRO A 21 -4.09 7.57 2.05
C PRO A 21 -3.49 6.61 3.08
N MET A 22 -3.37 7.02 4.35
CA MET A 22 -2.95 6.11 5.42
C MET A 22 -3.97 5.00 5.67
N GLN A 23 -5.27 5.32 5.66
CA GLN A 23 -6.33 4.30 5.77
C GLN A 23 -6.31 3.35 4.57
N ASP A 24 -6.07 3.87 3.36
CA ASP A 24 -5.94 3.06 2.15
C ASP A 24 -4.76 2.10 2.24
N PHE A 25 -3.60 2.54 2.73
CA PHE A 25 -2.45 1.67 2.99
C PHE A 25 -2.72 0.61 4.06
N VAL A 26 -3.38 0.96 5.17
CA VAL A 26 -3.72 -0.02 6.22
C VAL A 26 -4.63 -1.12 5.66
N ARG A 27 -5.63 -0.74 4.86
CA ARG A 27 -6.52 -1.69 4.18
C ARG A 27 -5.76 -2.56 3.19
N LEU A 28 -4.95 -1.95 2.31
CA LEU A 28 -4.14 -2.66 1.33
C LEU A 28 -3.18 -3.66 1.99
N ASN A 29 -2.49 -3.25 3.06
CA ASN A 29 -1.58 -4.11 3.81
C ASN A 29 -2.33 -5.28 4.46
N THR A 30 -3.50 -5.00 5.05
CA THR A 30 -4.32 -6.03 5.68
C THR A 30 -4.81 -7.07 4.67
N GLU A 31 -5.28 -6.63 3.51
CA GLU A 31 -5.71 -7.53 2.42
C GLU A 31 -4.53 -8.34 1.88
N THR A 32 -3.37 -7.71 1.69
CA THR A 32 -2.16 -8.38 1.21
C THR A 32 -1.69 -9.45 2.17
N LEU A 33 -1.64 -9.16 3.48
CA LEU A 33 -1.25 -10.13 4.49
C LEU A 33 -2.25 -11.28 4.62
N LYS A 34 -3.55 -11.02 4.52
CA LYS A 34 -4.59 -12.07 4.52
C LYS A 34 -4.46 -13.01 3.32
N ASN A 35 -4.04 -12.47 2.18
CA ASN A 35 -3.91 -13.21 0.93
C ASN A 35 -2.50 -13.76 0.70
N PHE A 36 -1.55 -13.49 1.60
CA PHE A 36 -0.20 -14.03 1.52
C PHE A 36 -0.24 -15.54 1.80
N GLN A 37 0.04 -16.35 0.79
CA GLN A 37 0.10 -17.79 0.97
C GLN A 37 1.44 -18.16 1.59
N ALA A 38 1.41 -18.62 2.83
CA ALA A 38 2.50 -19.41 3.39
C ALA A 38 2.40 -20.85 2.90
N MET A 39 3.54 -21.51 2.69
CA MET A 39 3.56 -22.93 2.37
C MET A 39 3.03 -23.72 3.57
N LYS A 40 1.98 -24.53 3.39
CA LYS A 40 1.41 -25.29 4.50
C LYS A 40 2.38 -26.38 4.93
N PRO A 41 2.56 -26.62 6.25
CA PRO A 41 3.38 -27.73 6.73
C PRO A 41 2.94 -29.08 6.18
N GLU A 42 1.64 -29.24 5.97
CA GLU A 42 1.00 -30.43 5.38
C GLU A 42 1.44 -30.71 3.94
N ASP A 43 1.75 -29.66 3.17
CA ASP A 43 2.18 -29.77 1.78
C ASP A 43 3.68 -30.13 1.70
N LEU A 44 4.46 -29.74 2.71
CA LEU A 44 5.87 -30.13 2.85
C LEU A 44 6.03 -31.60 3.24
N GLY A 45 5.18 -32.11 4.14
CA GLY A 45 5.22 -33.51 4.57
C GLY A 45 4.85 -34.54 3.48
N LYS A 46 4.28 -34.08 2.37
CA LYS A 46 3.91 -34.92 1.21
C LYS A 46 4.97 -34.96 0.12
N ILE A 47 6.04 -34.16 0.25
CA ILE A 47 7.13 -34.12 -0.73
C ILE A 47 7.97 -35.38 -0.54
N THR A 48 7.97 -36.24 -1.56
CA THR A 48 8.71 -37.50 -1.54
C THR A 48 9.97 -37.44 -2.40
N ARG A 49 10.03 -36.48 -3.34
CA ARG A 49 11.16 -36.32 -4.25
C ARG A 49 11.62 -34.86 -4.36
N PRO A 50 12.92 -34.60 -4.61
CA PRO A 50 13.47 -33.25 -4.69
C PRO A 50 12.88 -32.38 -5.81
N ASP A 51 12.47 -32.99 -6.93
CA ASP A 51 11.84 -32.30 -8.07
C ASP A 51 10.47 -31.71 -7.71
N GLU A 52 9.70 -32.41 -6.88
CA GLU A 52 8.39 -31.94 -6.38
C GLU A 52 8.54 -30.69 -5.50
N LEU A 53 9.63 -30.60 -4.72
CA LEU A 53 9.93 -29.42 -3.92
C LEU A 53 10.19 -28.20 -4.81
N MET A 54 10.97 -28.37 -5.88
CA MET A 54 11.31 -27.31 -6.82
C MET A 54 10.06 -26.78 -7.53
N GLU A 55 9.18 -27.69 -7.98
CA GLU A 55 7.92 -27.32 -8.62
C GLU A 55 7.00 -26.55 -7.67
N LYS A 56 6.87 -26.99 -6.41
CA LYS A 56 6.09 -26.29 -5.38
C LYS A 56 6.65 -24.91 -5.06
N GLN A 57 7.97 -24.76 -4.97
CA GLN A 57 8.62 -23.46 -4.78
C GLN A 57 8.36 -22.52 -5.96
N MET A 58 8.42 -23.02 -7.19
CA MET A 58 8.14 -22.22 -8.38
C MET A 58 6.68 -21.77 -8.44
N GLN A 59 5.73 -22.67 -8.20
CA GLN A 59 4.29 -22.33 -8.14
C GLN A 59 4.02 -21.28 -7.05
N TRP A 60 4.64 -21.42 -5.89
CA TRP A 60 4.52 -20.47 -4.79
C TRP A 60 5.14 -19.10 -5.12
N ALA A 61 6.33 -19.10 -5.71
CA ALA A 61 7.02 -17.88 -6.12
C ALA A 61 6.24 -17.12 -7.21
N LEU A 62 5.66 -17.82 -8.19
CA LEU A 62 4.79 -17.23 -9.20
C LEU A 62 3.53 -16.62 -8.55
N ALA A 63 2.82 -17.40 -7.74
CA ALA A 63 1.59 -16.94 -7.09
C ALA A 63 1.82 -15.73 -6.15
N ASN A 64 2.94 -15.70 -5.41
CA ASN A 64 3.28 -14.56 -4.57
C ASN A 64 3.92 -13.40 -5.34
N GLY A 65 4.60 -13.68 -6.46
CA GLY A 65 5.13 -12.67 -7.36
C GLY A 65 4.01 -11.82 -7.97
N GLU A 66 2.96 -12.46 -8.48
CA GLU A 66 1.77 -11.77 -8.99
C GLU A 66 1.12 -10.88 -7.92
N ARG A 67 1.00 -11.38 -6.68
CA ARG A 67 0.46 -10.61 -5.55
C ARG A 67 1.36 -9.45 -5.15
N ALA A 68 2.68 -9.64 -5.14
CA ALA A 68 3.63 -8.58 -4.84
C ALA A 68 3.56 -7.46 -5.89
N ILE A 69 3.44 -7.83 -7.16
CA ILE A 69 3.25 -6.88 -8.26
C ILE A 69 1.93 -6.12 -8.09
N ALA A 70 0.84 -6.82 -7.81
CA ALA A 70 -0.46 -6.19 -7.57
C ALA A 70 -0.43 -5.22 -6.38
N TYR A 71 0.20 -5.62 -5.27
CA TYR A 71 0.39 -4.74 -4.10
C TYR A 71 1.18 -3.48 -4.45
N MET A 72 2.27 -3.61 -5.23
CA MET A 72 3.05 -2.46 -5.68
C MET A 72 2.22 -1.54 -6.59
N GLN A 73 1.43 -2.09 -7.51
CA GLN A 73 0.55 -1.30 -8.39
C GLN A 73 -0.50 -0.52 -7.58
N GLU A 74 -1.17 -1.16 -6.63
CA GLU A 74 -2.16 -0.48 -5.76
C GLU A 74 -1.51 0.56 -4.85
N SER A 75 -0.32 0.28 -4.32
CA SER A 75 0.46 1.26 -3.54
C SER A 75 0.78 2.53 -4.35
N LEU A 76 1.18 2.36 -5.61
CA LEU A 76 1.45 3.47 -6.51
C LEU A 76 0.19 4.29 -6.82
N LYS A 77 -0.97 3.64 -6.98
CA LYS A 77 -2.24 4.36 -7.17
C LYS A 77 -2.60 5.24 -5.98
N ILE A 78 -2.40 4.75 -4.75
CA ILE A 78 -2.63 5.54 -3.52
C ILE A 78 -1.71 6.77 -3.51
N ILE A 79 -0.43 6.58 -3.84
CA ILE A 79 0.56 7.65 -3.92
C ILE A 79 0.17 8.66 -5.00
N GLU A 80 -0.16 8.20 -6.21
CA GLU A 80 -0.57 9.04 -7.33
C GLU A 80 -1.78 9.90 -6.98
N LYS A 81 -2.83 9.29 -6.40
CA LYS A 81 -4.02 10.01 -5.93
C LYS A 81 -3.66 11.09 -4.90
N THR A 82 -2.79 10.76 -3.95
CA THR A 82 -2.34 11.69 -2.91
C THR A 82 -1.60 12.88 -3.52
N MET A 83 -0.65 12.61 -4.43
CA MET A 83 0.12 13.64 -5.12
C MET A 83 -0.77 14.52 -6.01
N HIS A 84 -1.76 13.92 -6.66
CA HIS A 84 -2.73 14.65 -7.48
C HIS A 84 -3.58 15.60 -6.64
N SER A 85 -4.14 15.14 -5.51
CA SER A 85 -4.89 15.99 -4.59
C SER A 85 -4.05 17.16 -4.08
N PHE A 86 -2.80 16.90 -3.70
CA PHE A 86 -1.89 17.96 -3.23
C PHE A 86 -1.55 18.98 -4.33
N ALA A 87 -1.40 18.53 -5.58
CA ALA A 87 -1.16 19.41 -6.71
C ALA A 87 -2.36 20.31 -7.01
N GLU A 88 -3.59 19.80 -6.90
CA GLU A 88 -4.81 20.59 -7.08
C GLU A 88 -5.00 21.61 -5.95
N GLU A 89 -4.70 21.25 -4.70
CA GLU A 89 -4.71 22.21 -3.59
C GLU A 89 -3.68 23.33 -3.78
N CYS A 90 -2.46 23.00 -4.19
CA CYS A 90 -1.45 24.00 -4.52
C CYS A 90 -1.96 24.96 -5.59
N LYS A 91 -2.55 24.47 -6.68
CA LYS A 91 -3.13 25.31 -7.74
C LYS A 91 -4.28 26.18 -7.23
N ALA A 92 -5.14 25.66 -6.37
CA ALA A 92 -6.27 26.39 -5.80
C ALA A 92 -5.81 27.54 -4.90
N ASN A 93 -4.74 27.33 -4.13
CA ASN A 93 -4.16 28.35 -3.26
C ASN A 93 -3.46 29.46 -4.07
N THR A 94 -2.86 29.16 -5.22
CA THR A 94 -2.27 30.19 -6.11
C THR A 94 -3.33 31.06 -6.80
N LYS A 95 -4.55 30.55 -7.03
CA LYS A 95 -5.67 31.33 -7.62
C LYS A 95 -6.40 32.24 -6.62
N LYS A 96 -6.17 32.06 -5.31
CA LYS A 96 -6.76 32.87 -4.23
C LYS A 96 -5.86 34.01 -3.74
N GLN A 97 -4.65 34.15 -4.30
CA GLN A 97 -3.78 35.32 -4.16
C GLN A 97 -3.93 36.24 -5.36
#